data_AF-A0A1Y2EGN2-F1
#
_entry.id   AF-A0A1Y2EGN2-F1
#
_cell.length_a   1.000
_cell.length_b   1.000
_cell.length_c   1.000
_cell.angle_alpha   90.00
_cell.angle_beta   90.00
_cell.angle_gamma   90.00
#
_symmetry.space_group_name_H-M   'P 1'
#
loop_
_entity.id
_entity.type
_entity.pdbx_description
1 polymer ?
#
loop_
_entity_poly.entity_id
_entity_poly.type
_entity_poly.pdbx_seq_one_letter_code
_entity_poly.pdbx_strand_id
1 'polypeptide(L)'
;MKIRYFLSLVVFASLSFAYTCANVRKSIMKEYGLTEKEIGCETNKSNEITTIALSGGKLTKIPAIVFKITSLKILILDVNKITAIPKEIGNLKNLEHLQMLKNNVRTIAKEIGNLKKLNHIMLYFNQLTTLPKEMGNLVNLKYLFLRENKLTSIPKEIGNLKNLITLDIGNNKITTIPSEIGNLKSLSTLCGKNFGRCSGNQCCNKNGYCNVTNDYCDISKGCLLEFGQCSTTLAGKCGKGVGRCPSGYCCSEYGYCGKTDDYCKKGCQKNYGLCK
;
A
#
# COMPACT_ATOMS: atom_id res chain seq x y z
N MET A 1 -12.88 57.83 12.57
CA MET A 1 -11.95 56.76 13.00
C MET A 1 -12.52 55.40 12.59
N LYS A 2 -12.32 54.98 11.33
CA LYS A 2 -12.79 53.70 10.77
C LYS A 2 -11.77 53.19 9.74
N ILE A 3 -10.63 52.70 10.21
CA ILE A 3 -9.67 51.94 9.39
C ILE A 3 -9.01 50.92 10.33
N ARG A 4 -9.58 49.71 10.45
CA ARG A 4 -8.85 48.54 11.00
C ARG A 4 -9.47 47.16 10.74
N TYR A 5 -10.57 47.04 9.98
CA TYR A 5 -11.23 45.74 9.74
C TYR A 5 -11.15 45.20 8.30
N PHE A 6 -10.49 45.88 7.36
CA PHE A 6 -10.43 45.42 5.96
C PHE A 6 -9.16 44.63 5.58
N LEU A 7 -8.17 44.50 6.47
CA LEU A 7 -6.88 43.86 6.14
C LEU A 7 -6.80 42.36 6.44
N SER A 8 -7.76 41.73 7.12
CA SER A 8 -7.69 40.27 7.38
C SER A 8 -8.40 39.41 6.33
N LEU A 9 -9.37 39.93 5.58
CA LEU A 9 -10.09 39.15 4.55
C LEU A 9 -9.36 39.07 3.20
N VAL A 10 -8.52 40.05 2.85
CA VAL A 10 -7.78 40.05 1.57
C VAL A 10 -6.58 39.09 1.58
N VAL A 11 -5.99 38.81 2.76
CA VAL A 11 -4.82 37.92 2.87
C VAL A 11 -5.18 36.44 2.72
N PHE A 12 -6.39 36.03 3.13
CA PHE A 12 -6.86 34.65 2.91
C PHE A 12 -7.31 34.40 1.46
N ALA A 13 -7.82 35.43 0.77
CA ALA A 13 -8.18 35.32 -0.64
C ALA A 13 -6.96 35.34 -1.58
N SER A 14 -5.80 35.87 -1.17
CA SER A 14 -4.61 35.98 -2.03
C SER A 14 -3.75 34.71 -2.13
N LEU A 15 -3.87 33.76 -1.20
CA LEU A 15 -3.07 32.52 -1.19
C LEU A 15 -3.66 31.40 -2.05
N SER A 16 -4.98 31.40 -2.27
CA SER A 16 -5.68 30.35 -3.04
C SER A 16 -5.44 30.44 -4.56
N PHE A 17 -5.07 31.60 -5.08
CA PHE A 17 -4.78 31.77 -6.51
C PHE A 17 -3.40 31.28 -6.95
N ALA A 18 -2.43 31.16 -6.02
CA ALA A 18 -1.05 30.80 -6.36
C ALA A 18 -0.89 29.31 -6.72
N TYR A 19 -1.71 28.44 -6.14
CA TYR A 19 -1.58 26.98 -6.26
C TYR A 19 -2.80 26.34 -6.92
N THR A 20 -3.17 26.84 -8.10
CA THR A 20 -4.11 26.13 -8.99
C THR A 20 -3.36 25.06 -9.78
N CYS A 21 -4.07 24.01 -10.23
CA CYS A 21 -3.44 22.99 -11.07
C CYS A 21 -2.82 23.59 -12.34
N ALA A 22 -3.45 24.60 -12.96
CA ALA A 22 -2.89 25.27 -14.13
C ALA A 22 -1.53 25.94 -13.84
N ASN A 23 -1.43 26.65 -12.72
CA ASN A 23 -0.18 27.31 -12.32
C ASN A 23 0.91 26.30 -11.95
N VAL A 24 0.55 25.22 -11.24
CA VAL A 24 1.48 24.13 -10.90
C VAL A 24 2.00 23.44 -12.15
N ARG A 25 1.12 23.07 -13.10
CA ARG A 25 1.51 22.48 -14.39
C ARG A 25 2.47 23.40 -15.13
N LYS A 26 2.09 24.67 -15.34
CA LYS A 26 2.93 25.66 -16.02
C LYS A 26 4.31 25.79 -15.39
N SER A 27 4.39 25.85 -14.05
CA SER A 27 5.66 25.94 -13.32
C SER A 27 6.54 24.71 -13.54
N ILE A 28 5.96 23.50 -13.42
CA ILE A 28 6.70 22.24 -13.54
C ILE A 28 7.15 22.01 -14.99
N MET A 29 6.29 22.26 -15.98
CA MET A 29 6.64 22.16 -17.40
C MET A 29 7.80 23.09 -17.74
N LYS A 30 7.75 24.35 -17.26
CA LYS A 30 8.80 25.34 -17.50
C LYS A 30 10.15 24.94 -16.88
N GLU A 31 10.15 24.45 -15.64
CA GLU A 31 11.38 24.14 -14.91
C GLU A 31 11.99 22.78 -15.30
N TYR A 32 11.14 21.78 -15.62
CA TYR A 32 11.57 20.39 -15.78
C TYR A 32 11.33 19.82 -17.18
N GLY A 33 10.71 20.56 -18.10
CA GLY A 33 10.45 20.11 -19.47
C GLY A 33 9.50 18.91 -19.54
N LEU A 34 8.60 18.78 -18.56
CA LEU A 34 7.48 17.84 -18.60
C LEU A 34 6.40 18.36 -19.56
N THR A 35 5.60 17.44 -20.08
CA THR A 35 4.40 17.70 -20.88
C THR A 35 3.15 17.68 -20.01
N GLU A 36 2.05 18.23 -20.51
CA GLU A 36 0.74 18.19 -19.83
C GLU A 36 0.30 16.76 -19.45
N LYS A 37 0.58 15.77 -20.31
CA LYS A 37 0.23 14.36 -20.08
C LYS A 37 1.04 13.71 -18.97
N GLU A 38 2.22 14.26 -18.66
CA GLU A 38 3.12 13.78 -17.59
C GLU A 38 2.78 14.38 -16.23
N ILE A 39 1.79 15.30 -16.16
CA ILE A 39 1.41 16.03 -14.93
C ILE A 39 -0.08 15.84 -14.62
N GLY A 40 -0.36 14.86 -13.76
CA GLY A 40 -1.64 14.73 -13.07
C GLY A 40 -1.77 15.74 -11.94
N CYS A 41 -2.91 16.41 -11.87
CA CYS A 41 -3.26 17.31 -10.77
C CYS A 41 -4.77 17.32 -10.57
N GLU A 42 -5.22 17.03 -9.35
CA GLU A 42 -6.63 16.94 -8.98
C GLU A 42 -6.92 17.81 -7.76
N THR A 43 -8.15 18.32 -7.70
CA THR A 43 -8.61 19.19 -6.61
C THR A 43 -9.82 18.58 -5.90
N ASN A 44 -10.06 19.00 -4.66
CA ASN A 44 -11.30 18.68 -3.95
C ASN A 44 -12.45 19.61 -4.38
N LYS A 45 -13.63 19.45 -3.77
CA LYS A 45 -14.82 20.29 -4.04
C LYS A 45 -14.62 21.78 -3.71
N SER A 46 -13.59 22.11 -2.94
CA SER A 46 -13.20 23.48 -2.56
C SER A 46 -12.05 24.03 -3.41
N ASN A 47 -11.72 23.36 -4.53
CA ASN A 47 -10.64 23.70 -5.46
C ASN A 47 -9.21 23.65 -4.86
N GLU A 48 -9.01 22.99 -3.71
CA GLU A 48 -7.67 22.77 -3.17
C GLU A 48 -7.03 21.56 -3.84
N ILE A 49 -5.76 21.66 -4.25
CA ILE A 49 -5.02 20.54 -4.84
C ILE A 49 -4.85 19.44 -3.79
N THR A 50 -5.29 18.23 -4.12
CA THR A 50 -5.19 17.05 -3.24
C THR A 50 -4.35 15.94 -3.84
N THR A 51 -4.22 15.88 -5.17
CA THR A 51 -3.40 14.89 -5.86
C THR A 51 -2.42 15.59 -6.79
N ILE A 52 -1.15 15.16 -6.76
CA ILE A 52 -0.14 15.47 -7.76
C ILE A 52 0.49 14.15 -8.21
N ALA A 53 0.49 13.92 -9.52
CA ALA A 53 1.17 12.80 -10.15
C ALA A 53 2.13 13.32 -11.19
N LEU A 54 3.43 13.07 -11.03
CA LEU A 54 4.46 13.48 -12.00
C LEU A 54 5.18 12.25 -12.53
N SER A 55 5.12 12.06 -13.85
CA SER A 55 5.81 10.97 -14.55
C SER A 55 6.69 11.55 -15.66
N GLY A 56 7.27 10.69 -16.50
CA GLY A 56 8.04 11.12 -17.67
C GLY A 56 9.54 10.84 -17.60
N GLY A 57 10.06 10.22 -16.53
CA GLY A 57 11.44 9.72 -16.50
C GLY A 57 12.53 10.80 -16.36
N LYS A 58 12.16 12.06 -16.20
CA LYS A 58 13.09 13.21 -16.23
C LYS A 58 13.46 13.74 -14.86
N LEU A 59 12.59 13.61 -13.86
CA LEU A 59 12.79 14.29 -12.57
C LEU A 59 13.95 13.66 -11.79
N THR A 60 14.93 14.47 -11.41
CA THR A 60 16.04 14.07 -10.51
C THR A 60 15.83 14.47 -9.05
N LYS A 61 14.85 15.36 -8.81
CA LYS A 61 14.39 15.85 -7.51
C LYS A 61 12.88 16.11 -7.56
N ILE A 62 12.24 16.10 -6.40
CA ILE A 62 10.83 16.52 -6.28
C ILE A 62 10.75 18.04 -6.52
N PRO A 63 9.86 18.53 -7.40
CA PRO A 63 9.70 19.97 -7.62
C PRO A 63 9.35 20.74 -6.35
N ALA A 64 10.08 21.84 -6.10
CA ALA A 64 9.94 22.59 -4.85
C ALA A 64 8.52 23.14 -4.63
N ILE A 65 7.80 23.43 -5.71
CA ILE A 65 6.40 23.89 -5.66
C ILE A 65 5.48 22.85 -5.00
N VAL A 66 5.77 21.55 -5.12
CA VAL A 66 4.96 20.48 -4.51
C VAL A 66 4.91 20.63 -3.00
N PHE A 67 6.03 20.97 -2.35
CA PHE A 67 6.11 21.14 -0.90
C PHE A 67 5.36 22.35 -0.36
N LYS A 68 4.91 23.25 -1.24
CA LYS A 68 4.08 24.42 -0.87
C LYS A 68 2.58 24.09 -0.87
N ILE A 69 2.19 22.95 -1.45
CA ILE A 69 0.79 22.51 -1.54
C ILE A 69 0.44 21.75 -0.25
N THR A 70 0.20 22.47 0.85
CA THR A 70 -0.04 21.85 2.17
C THR A 70 -1.36 21.06 2.26
N SER A 71 -2.27 21.25 1.31
CA SER A 71 -3.51 20.48 1.14
C SER A 71 -3.30 19.10 0.51
N LEU A 72 -2.09 18.81 -0.01
CA LEU A 72 -1.80 17.60 -0.76
C LEU A 72 -2.00 16.34 0.10
N LYS A 73 -2.74 15.38 -0.45
CA LYS A 73 -3.04 14.07 0.15
C LYS A 73 -2.33 12.93 -0.55
N ILE A 74 -2.19 13.01 -1.87
CA ILE A 74 -1.62 11.96 -2.71
C ILE A 74 -0.50 12.54 -3.56
N LEU A 75 0.69 11.95 -3.44
CA LEU A 75 1.86 12.29 -4.25
C LEU A 75 2.37 11.04 -4.95
N ILE A 76 2.31 11.04 -6.28
CA ILE A 76 2.78 9.95 -7.15
C ILE A 76 3.92 10.48 -8.02
N LEU A 77 5.08 9.82 -7.99
CA LEU A 77 6.31 10.25 -8.67
C LEU A 77 6.99 9.09 -9.41
N ASP A 78 6.20 8.10 -9.83
CA ASP A 78 6.69 6.88 -10.44
C ASP A 78 7.49 7.10 -11.71
N VAL A 79 8.46 6.22 -11.94
CA VAL A 79 9.27 6.19 -13.16
C VAL A 79 9.96 7.54 -13.39
N ASN A 80 10.85 7.89 -12.47
CA ASN A 80 11.70 9.09 -12.54
C ASN A 80 13.13 8.73 -12.11
N LYS A 81 13.99 9.74 -11.96
CA LYS A 81 15.40 9.60 -11.54
C LYS A 81 15.63 10.25 -10.17
N ILE A 82 14.60 10.37 -9.34
CA ILE A 82 14.66 11.09 -8.06
C ILE A 82 15.59 10.34 -7.11
N THR A 83 16.51 11.07 -6.46
CA THR A 83 17.58 10.48 -5.65
C THR A 83 17.37 10.55 -4.14
N ALA A 84 16.46 11.41 -3.67
CA ALA A 84 16.19 11.58 -2.25
C ALA A 84 14.75 12.07 -1.99
N ILE A 85 14.22 11.72 -0.82
CA ILE A 85 13.05 12.37 -0.23
C ILE A 85 13.59 13.42 0.77
N PRO A 86 13.51 14.72 0.46
CA PRO A 86 14.21 15.76 1.22
C PRO A 86 13.39 16.22 2.44
N LYS A 87 13.99 17.03 3.32
CA LYS A 87 13.37 17.49 4.58
C LYS A 87 12.04 18.23 4.37
N GLU A 88 11.88 18.91 3.24
CA GLU A 88 10.69 19.65 2.85
C GLU A 88 9.46 18.74 2.71
N ILE A 89 9.64 17.42 2.58
CA ILE A 89 8.53 16.46 2.63
C ILE A 89 7.71 16.64 3.91
N GLY A 90 8.34 17.04 5.02
CA GLY A 90 7.70 17.28 6.30
C GLY A 90 6.68 18.42 6.30
N ASN A 91 6.61 19.24 5.25
CA ASN A 91 5.61 20.31 5.09
C ASN A 91 4.25 19.76 4.66
N LEU A 92 4.20 18.58 4.05
CA LEU A 92 2.97 17.97 3.51
C LEU A 92 2.16 17.27 4.59
N LYS A 93 1.76 18.00 5.65
CA LYS A 93 1.11 17.43 6.85
C LYS A 93 -0.18 16.65 6.56
N ASN A 94 -0.81 16.93 5.42
CA ASN A 94 -2.02 16.25 4.97
C ASN A 94 -1.77 15.03 4.06
N LEU A 95 -0.51 14.68 3.79
CA LEU A 95 -0.17 13.57 2.91
C LEU A 95 -0.61 12.24 3.53
N GLU A 96 -1.39 11.49 2.77
CA GLU A 96 -1.96 10.19 3.11
C GLU A 96 -1.27 9.08 2.31
N HIS A 97 -0.89 9.37 1.07
CA HIS A 97 -0.29 8.42 0.12
C HIS A 97 0.96 8.99 -0.54
N LEU A 98 2.10 8.31 -0.37
CA LEU A 98 3.36 8.62 -1.04
C LEU A 98 3.81 7.44 -1.90
N GLN A 99 3.95 7.68 -3.20
CA GLN A 99 4.27 6.66 -4.18
C GLN A 99 5.42 7.13 -5.10
N MET A 100 6.54 6.41 -5.09
CA MET A 100 7.74 6.73 -5.87
C MET A 100 8.43 5.46 -6.40
N LEU A 101 7.67 4.60 -7.09
CA LEU A 101 8.20 3.38 -7.69
C LEU A 101 9.22 3.70 -8.79
N LYS A 102 10.21 2.81 -8.97
CA LYS A 102 11.19 2.90 -10.08
C LYS A 102 11.86 4.28 -10.13
N ASN A 103 12.52 4.63 -9.04
CA ASN A 103 13.33 5.84 -8.91
C ASN A 103 14.75 5.46 -8.45
N ASN A 104 15.57 6.47 -8.16
CA ASN A 104 16.94 6.29 -7.67
C ASN A 104 17.07 6.69 -6.19
N VAL A 105 15.98 6.61 -5.40
CA VAL A 105 15.97 7.15 -4.03
C VAL A 105 16.95 6.38 -3.17
N ARG A 106 17.93 7.10 -2.59
CA ARG A 106 18.97 6.56 -1.70
C ARG A 106 18.71 6.88 -0.23
N THR A 107 18.08 8.03 0.04
CA THR A 107 17.88 8.54 1.40
C THR A 107 16.48 9.14 1.57
N ILE A 108 15.95 8.97 2.78
CA ILE A 108 14.71 9.60 3.25
C ILE A 108 15.07 10.48 4.44
N ALA A 109 14.72 11.76 4.39
CA ALA A 109 14.94 12.69 5.49
C ALA A 109 14.06 12.34 6.71
N LYS A 110 14.58 12.59 7.92
CA LYS A 110 13.89 12.28 9.18
C LYS A 110 12.52 12.95 9.32
N GLU A 111 12.32 14.08 8.64
CA GLU A 111 11.09 14.86 8.60
C GLU A 111 9.91 14.07 8.00
N ILE A 112 10.15 12.92 7.35
CA ILE A 112 9.08 11.98 7.00
C ILE A 112 8.23 11.61 8.22
N GLY A 113 8.83 11.50 9.41
CA GLY A 113 8.13 11.18 10.66
C GLY A 113 7.12 12.25 11.11
N ASN A 114 7.10 13.41 10.45
CA ASN A 114 6.12 14.46 10.69
C ASN A 114 4.77 14.19 10.00
N LEU A 115 4.69 13.24 9.07
CA LEU A 115 3.52 13.00 8.23
C LEU A 115 2.52 12.08 8.91
N LYS A 116 1.83 12.59 9.94
CA LYS A 116 0.96 11.78 10.80
C LYS A 116 -0.26 11.17 10.08
N LYS A 117 -0.67 11.70 8.94
CA LYS A 117 -1.79 11.16 8.14
C LYS A 117 -1.36 10.09 7.13
N LEU A 118 -0.05 9.90 6.94
CA LEU A 118 0.48 8.99 5.96
C LEU A 118 0.11 7.55 6.32
N ASN A 119 -0.59 6.89 5.40
CA ASN A 119 -1.11 5.54 5.55
C ASN A 119 -0.57 4.57 4.48
N HIS A 120 -0.08 5.07 3.35
CA HIS A 120 0.61 4.29 2.31
C HIS A 120 1.97 4.90 1.94
N ILE A 121 3.01 4.08 1.96
CA ILE A 121 4.33 4.39 1.39
C ILE A 121 4.69 3.29 0.39
N MET A 122 4.88 3.68 -0.88
CA MET A 122 5.32 2.79 -1.97
C MET A 122 6.65 3.25 -2.55
N LEU A 123 7.73 2.55 -2.22
CA LEU A 123 9.11 2.87 -2.63
C LEU A 123 9.81 1.68 -3.31
N TYR A 124 9.04 0.82 -3.98
CA TYR A 124 9.59 -0.30 -4.74
C TYR A 124 10.60 0.13 -5.80
N PHE A 125 11.59 -0.71 -6.07
CA PHE A 125 12.60 -0.50 -7.12
C PHE A 125 13.32 0.85 -6.95
N ASN A 126 14.01 1.00 -5.82
CA ASN A 126 14.82 2.17 -5.48
C ASN A 126 16.22 1.73 -5.03
N GLN A 127 16.98 2.64 -4.41
CA GLN A 127 18.37 2.40 -4.00
C GLN A 127 18.56 2.67 -2.49
N LEU A 128 17.51 2.56 -1.68
CA LEU A 128 17.56 2.85 -0.25
C LEU A 128 18.53 1.89 0.44
N THR A 129 19.44 2.42 1.25
CA THR A 129 20.36 1.62 2.07
C THR A 129 19.96 1.56 3.54
N THR A 130 19.22 2.56 4.02
CA THR A 130 18.71 2.67 5.39
C THR A 130 17.34 3.34 5.40
N LEU A 131 16.64 3.24 6.53
CA LEU A 131 15.42 3.99 6.82
C LEU A 131 15.66 4.87 8.05
N PRO A 132 15.14 6.11 8.11
CA PRO A 132 15.24 6.93 9.30
C PRO A 132 14.37 6.33 10.41
N LYS A 133 14.87 6.34 11.66
CA LYS A 133 14.13 5.85 12.83
C LYS A 133 12.80 6.55 13.03
N GLU A 134 12.70 7.80 12.58
CA GLU A 134 11.50 8.63 12.63
C GLU A 134 10.34 8.07 11.80
N MET A 135 10.57 7.09 10.91
CA MET A 135 9.48 6.32 10.30
C MET A 135 8.58 5.66 11.35
N GLY A 136 9.12 5.26 12.51
CA GLY A 136 8.32 4.73 13.62
C GLY A 136 7.30 5.72 14.20
N ASN A 137 7.39 7.01 13.83
CA ASN A 137 6.44 8.04 14.25
C ASN A 137 5.19 8.12 13.36
N LEU A 138 5.11 7.32 12.29
CA LEU A 138 3.99 7.27 11.34
C LEU A 138 2.85 6.39 11.88
N VAL A 139 2.20 6.84 12.96
CA VAL A 139 1.22 6.04 13.72
C VAL A 139 0.03 5.52 12.91
N ASN A 140 -0.28 6.13 11.77
CA ASN A 140 -1.37 5.71 10.87
C ASN A 140 -0.89 4.89 9.66
N LEU A 141 0.40 4.55 9.58
CA LEU A 141 0.94 3.79 8.46
C LEU A 141 0.36 2.38 8.43
N LYS A 142 -0.28 2.03 7.32
CA LYS A 142 -0.87 0.70 7.09
C LYS A 142 -0.06 -0.13 6.12
N TYR A 143 0.52 0.50 5.10
CA TYR A 143 1.22 -0.20 4.04
C TYR A 143 2.59 0.42 3.80
N LEU A 144 3.64 -0.37 4.02
CA LEU A 144 5.02 0.00 3.79
C LEU A 144 5.66 -0.97 2.80
N PHE A 145 5.96 -0.45 1.61
CA PHE A 145 6.44 -1.23 0.50
C PHE A 145 7.83 -0.77 0.07
N LEU A 146 8.82 -1.62 0.31
CA LEU A 146 10.26 -1.35 0.19
C LEU A 146 11.00 -2.43 -0.61
N ARG A 147 10.28 -3.34 -1.28
CA ARG A 147 10.88 -4.40 -2.09
C ARG A 147 11.84 -3.83 -3.15
N GLU A 148 12.89 -4.58 -3.50
CA GLU A 148 13.85 -4.20 -4.54
C GLU A 148 14.55 -2.87 -4.19
N ASN A 149 15.22 -2.90 -3.04
CA ASN A 149 16.08 -1.82 -2.54
C ASN A 149 17.43 -2.42 -2.12
N LYS A 150 18.26 -1.63 -1.40
CA LYS A 150 19.58 -2.05 -0.92
C LYS A 150 19.67 -2.00 0.61
N LEU A 151 18.53 -2.11 1.30
CA LEU A 151 18.45 -1.99 2.76
C LEU A 151 19.31 -3.07 3.40
N THR A 152 20.18 -2.69 4.34
CA THR A 152 20.99 -3.65 5.11
C THR A 152 20.40 -3.94 6.48
N SER A 153 19.50 -3.09 6.97
CA SER A 153 18.82 -3.22 8.25
C SER A 153 17.47 -2.51 8.23
N ILE A 154 16.65 -2.81 9.22
CA ILE A 154 15.38 -2.12 9.51
C ILE A 154 15.49 -1.52 10.92
N PRO A 155 15.16 -0.22 11.13
CA PRO A 155 15.23 0.38 12.45
C PRO A 155 14.20 -0.26 13.38
N LYS A 156 14.58 -0.48 14.65
CA LYS A 156 13.71 -1.09 15.67
C LYS A 156 12.40 -0.34 15.87
N GLU A 157 12.41 0.97 15.62
CA GLU A 157 11.26 1.87 15.70
C GLU A 157 10.13 1.50 14.73
N ILE A 158 10.39 0.66 13.71
CA ILE A 158 9.32 0.06 12.91
C ILE A 158 8.31 -0.69 13.78
N GLY A 159 8.72 -1.28 14.90
CA GLY A 159 7.82 -1.92 15.87
C GLY A 159 6.79 -0.97 16.53
N ASN A 160 6.92 0.34 16.34
CA ASN A 160 5.95 1.33 16.81
C ASN A 160 4.73 1.48 15.88
N LEU A 161 4.81 0.95 14.65
CA LEU A 161 3.77 1.06 13.63
C LEU A 161 2.62 0.08 13.89
N LYS A 162 1.86 0.28 14.96
CA LYS A 162 0.83 -0.68 15.43
C LYS A 162 -0.27 -0.98 14.40
N ASN A 163 -0.53 -0.04 13.50
CA ASN A 163 -1.52 -0.16 12.43
C ASN A 163 -0.95 -0.76 11.13
N LEU A 164 0.32 -1.17 11.10
CA LEU A 164 0.95 -1.69 9.89
C LEU A 164 0.35 -3.05 9.53
N ILE A 165 -0.31 -3.09 8.39
CA ILE A 165 -0.95 -4.27 7.80
C ILE A 165 0.03 -4.99 6.88
N THR A 166 0.87 -4.24 6.17
CA THR A 166 1.85 -4.83 5.25
C THR A 166 3.20 -4.17 5.36
N LEU A 167 4.22 -5.02 5.45
CA LEU A 167 5.62 -4.68 5.32
C LEU A 167 6.24 -5.56 4.25
N ASP A 168 6.47 -5.02 3.05
CA ASP A 168 7.22 -5.73 2.00
C ASP A 168 8.65 -5.20 1.96
N ILE A 169 9.59 -6.02 2.41
CA ILE A 169 11.04 -5.75 2.41
C ILE A 169 11.80 -6.76 1.54
N GLY A 170 11.11 -7.50 0.67
CA GLY A 170 11.74 -8.53 -0.18
C GLY A 170 12.83 -7.96 -1.09
N ASN A 171 13.75 -8.81 -1.56
CA ASN A 171 14.85 -8.41 -2.45
C ASN A 171 15.61 -7.17 -1.93
N ASN A 172 16.06 -7.24 -0.68
CA ASN A 172 16.97 -6.30 -0.03
C ASN A 172 18.22 -7.06 0.47
N LYS A 173 19.14 -6.37 1.15
CA LYS A 173 20.37 -6.94 1.74
C LYS A 173 20.27 -7.08 3.26
N ILE A 174 19.05 -7.27 3.78
CA ILE A 174 18.78 -7.29 5.22
C ILE A 174 19.27 -8.61 5.79
N THR A 175 20.20 -8.54 6.74
CA THR A 175 20.74 -9.72 7.44
C THR A 175 20.10 -9.93 8.80
N THR A 176 19.55 -8.87 9.39
CA THR A 176 18.94 -8.90 10.73
C THR A 176 17.60 -8.16 10.73
N ILE A 177 16.58 -8.77 11.32
CA ILE A 177 15.29 -8.15 11.60
C ILE A 177 15.22 -7.84 13.10
N PRO A 178 14.87 -6.60 13.51
CA PRO A 178 14.76 -6.26 14.93
C PRO A 178 13.64 -7.05 15.60
N SER A 179 13.87 -7.46 16.86
CA SER A 179 12.89 -8.23 17.66
C SER A 179 11.54 -7.51 17.81
N GLU A 180 11.58 -6.18 17.76
CA GLU A 180 10.46 -5.25 17.82
C GLU A 180 9.48 -5.43 16.66
N ILE A 181 9.85 -6.14 15.59
CA ILE A 181 8.90 -6.55 14.55
C ILE A 181 7.74 -7.37 15.14
N GLY A 182 7.97 -8.11 16.23
CA GLY A 182 6.95 -8.86 16.97
C GLY A 182 5.87 -7.98 17.62
N ASN A 183 6.09 -6.67 17.66
CA ASN A 183 5.10 -5.70 18.13
C ASN A 183 4.05 -5.32 17.08
N LEU A 184 4.25 -5.70 15.81
CA LEU A 184 3.34 -5.42 14.71
C LEU A 184 2.18 -6.40 14.68
N LYS A 185 1.18 -6.18 15.54
CA LYS A 185 0.06 -7.12 15.72
C LYS A 185 -0.91 -7.18 14.53
N SER A 186 -0.94 -6.16 13.69
CA SER A 186 -1.79 -6.10 12.49
C SER A 186 -1.12 -6.64 11.22
N LEU A 187 0.15 -7.03 11.29
CA LEU A 187 0.93 -7.40 10.11
C LEU A 187 0.40 -8.70 9.49
N SER A 188 0.06 -8.63 8.21
CA SER A 188 -0.39 -9.73 7.37
C SER A 188 0.61 -9.95 6.24
N THR A 189 0.89 -11.22 5.91
CA THR A 189 1.78 -11.56 4.80
C THR A 189 1.03 -11.35 3.47
N LEU A 190 1.67 -10.80 2.45
CA LEU A 190 1.07 -10.69 1.11
C LEU A 190 1.33 -11.93 0.27
N CYS A 191 0.44 -12.20 -0.67
CA CYS A 191 0.47 -13.30 -1.62
C CYS A 191 -0.18 -12.90 -2.95
N GLY A 192 0.07 -13.66 -4.00
CA GLY A 192 -0.39 -13.35 -5.34
C GLY A 192 0.72 -13.44 -6.37
N LYS A 193 0.39 -13.22 -7.65
CA LYS A 193 1.32 -13.32 -8.78
C LYS A 193 2.64 -12.56 -8.57
N ASN A 194 2.59 -11.40 -7.91
CA ASN A 194 3.76 -10.57 -7.64
C ASN A 194 4.42 -10.87 -6.29
N PHE A 195 3.72 -11.52 -5.35
CA PHE A 195 4.15 -11.67 -3.95
C PHE A 195 4.52 -13.10 -3.57
N GLY A 196 4.17 -14.08 -4.40
CA GLY A 196 4.42 -15.49 -4.14
C GLY A 196 3.30 -16.13 -3.32
N ARG A 197 3.63 -17.24 -2.66
CA ARG A 197 2.69 -18.04 -1.87
C ARG A 197 2.78 -17.69 -0.39
N CYS A 198 1.67 -17.78 0.32
CA CYS A 198 1.62 -17.73 1.78
C CYS A 198 2.45 -18.85 2.40
N SER A 199 3.08 -18.55 3.54
CA SER A 199 3.92 -19.51 4.24
C SER A 199 3.09 -20.48 5.09
N GLY A 200 3.49 -21.75 5.07
CA GLY A 200 2.86 -22.81 5.85
C GLY A 200 1.39 -23.01 5.48
N ASN A 201 0.52 -22.92 6.49
CA ASN A 201 -0.88 -23.28 6.44
C ASN A 201 -1.82 -22.09 6.25
N GLN A 202 -1.35 -21.08 5.54
CA GLN A 202 -2.08 -19.83 5.32
C GLN A 202 -2.74 -19.84 3.95
N CYS A 203 -4.00 -19.42 3.89
CA CYS A 203 -4.67 -19.14 2.64
C CYS A 203 -4.37 -17.74 2.15
N CYS A 204 -4.19 -17.62 0.83
CA CYS A 204 -4.19 -16.34 0.13
C CYS A 204 -5.62 -15.93 -0.24
N ASN A 205 -6.15 -14.83 0.29
CA ASN A 205 -7.46 -14.34 -0.12
C ASN A 205 -7.40 -13.61 -1.48
N LYS A 206 -8.58 -13.32 -2.04
CA LYS A 206 -8.73 -12.54 -3.29
C LYS A 206 -8.07 -11.16 -3.28
N ASN A 207 -7.80 -10.60 -2.10
CA ASN A 207 -7.15 -9.30 -1.93
C ASN A 207 -5.62 -9.43 -1.82
N GLY A 208 -5.07 -10.65 -1.93
CA GLY A 208 -3.64 -10.90 -1.89
C GLY A 208 -3.03 -10.92 -0.49
N TYR A 209 -3.79 -11.28 0.53
CA TYR A 209 -3.29 -11.41 1.91
C TYR A 209 -3.31 -12.86 2.39
N CYS A 210 -2.39 -13.19 3.27
CA CYS A 210 -2.24 -14.48 3.89
C CYS A 210 -2.83 -14.50 5.30
N ASN A 211 -3.69 -15.46 5.58
CA ASN A 211 -4.15 -15.71 6.94
C ASN A 211 -4.62 -17.16 7.12
N VAL A 212 -4.82 -17.56 8.37
CA VAL A 212 -5.38 -18.86 8.77
C VAL A 212 -6.80 -18.76 9.33
N THR A 213 -7.37 -17.54 9.44
CA THR A 213 -8.72 -17.36 9.98
C THR A 213 -9.80 -17.96 9.09
N ASN A 214 -10.98 -18.21 9.66
CA ASN A 214 -12.14 -18.70 8.91
C ASN A 214 -12.50 -17.79 7.72
N ASP A 215 -12.29 -16.47 7.83
CA ASP A 215 -12.53 -15.53 6.72
C ASP A 215 -11.65 -15.79 5.49
N TYR A 216 -10.53 -16.51 5.65
CA TYR A 216 -9.60 -16.88 4.58
C TYR A 216 -9.72 -18.37 4.24
N CYS A 217 -9.86 -19.22 5.26
CA CYS A 217 -9.86 -20.68 5.11
C CYS A 217 -11.26 -21.29 4.85
N ASP A 218 -12.34 -20.52 4.94
CA ASP A 218 -13.67 -20.98 4.53
C ASP A 218 -13.71 -21.17 3.01
N ILE A 219 -14.15 -22.35 2.58
CA ILE A 219 -14.19 -22.78 1.17
C ILE A 219 -15.07 -21.85 0.33
N SER A 220 -16.07 -21.21 0.93
CA SER A 220 -16.95 -20.23 0.28
C SER A 220 -16.31 -18.86 0.06
N LYS A 221 -15.20 -18.55 0.75
CA LYS A 221 -14.53 -17.24 0.70
C LYS A 221 -13.40 -17.16 -0.33
N GLY A 222 -13.13 -18.26 -1.03
CA GLY A 222 -12.32 -18.28 -2.25
C GLY A 222 -10.84 -18.13 -1.98
N CYS A 223 -10.23 -19.18 -1.43
CA CYS A 223 -8.78 -19.26 -1.32
C CYS A 223 -8.13 -19.36 -2.70
N LEU A 224 -7.17 -18.48 -2.98
CA LEU A 224 -6.30 -18.59 -4.16
C LEU A 224 -5.29 -19.71 -3.93
N LEU A 225 -5.68 -20.94 -4.26
CA LEU A 225 -4.91 -22.17 -3.98
C LEU A 225 -3.50 -22.18 -4.62
N GLU A 226 -3.33 -21.44 -5.73
CA GLU A 226 -2.03 -21.19 -6.35
C GLU A 226 -1.07 -20.40 -5.44
N PHE A 227 -1.61 -19.58 -4.53
CA PHE A 227 -0.86 -18.68 -3.67
C PHE A 227 -1.00 -18.96 -2.17
N GLY A 228 -1.67 -20.02 -1.74
CA GLY A 228 -1.76 -20.39 -0.33
C GLY A 228 -2.70 -21.56 -0.09
N GLN A 229 -2.54 -22.25 1.04
CA GLN A 229 -3.38 -23.38 1.41
C GLN A 229 -3.47 -23.48 2.93
N CYS A 230 -4.67 -23.72 3.46
CA CYS A 230 -4.85 -23.97 4.90
C CYS A 230 -4.48 -25.40 5.28
N SER A 231 -3.89 -25.61 6.46
CA SER A 231 -3.62 -26.97 6.97
C SER A 231 -4.91 -27.73 7.19
N THR A 232 -4.88 -28.97 6.77
CA THR A 232 -5.89 -30.01 6.89
C THR A 232 -6.31 -30.30 8.34
N THR A 233 -7.41 -29.69 8.75
CA THR A 233 -8.57 -30.41 9.35
C THR A 233 -9.90 -29.96 8.75
N LEU A 234 -9.90 -28.88 7.97
CA LEU A 234 -11.06 -28.32 7.24
C LEU A 234 -10.82 -28.21 5.73
N ALA A 235 -9.58 -28.37 5.25
CA ALA A 235 -9.27 -28.29 3.83
C ALA A 235 -9.95 -29.45 3.10
N GLY A 236 -10.91 -29.09 2.24
CA GLY A 236 -11.75 -30.04 1.53
C GLY A 236 -12.86 -30.63 2.38
N LYS A 237 -13.15 -30.18 3.60
CA LYS A 237 -14.37 -30.63 4.30
C LYS A 237 -15.60 -29.86 3.85
N CYS A 238 -16.75 -30.50 3.85
CA CYS A 238 -18.01 -29.91 3.46
C CYS A 238 -19.15 -30.54 4.26
N GLY A 239 -20.29 -29.85 4.31
CA GLY A 239 -21.44 -30.31 5.08
C GLY A 239 -22.02 -29.25 6.00
N LYS A 240 -23.00 -29.67 6.80
CA LYS A 240 -23.73 -28.79 7.72
C LYS A 240 -22.78 -28.14 8.73
N GLY A 241 -22.74 -26.82 8.75
CA GLY A 241 -21.84 -26.04 9.63
C GLY A 241 -20.40 -25.89 9.12
N VAL A 242 -20.06 -26.48 7.96
CA VAL A 242 -18.72 -26.41 7.36
C VAL A 242 -18.72 -25.64 6.03
N GLY A 243 -19.75 -25.81 5.20
CA GLY A 243 -19.90 -25.08 3.94
C GLY A 243 -20.02 -25.99 2.70
N ARG A 244 -20.06 -25.38 1.52
CA ARG A 244 -20.19 -26.06 0.22
C ARG A 244 -18.83 -26.21 -0.47
N CYS A 245 -18.69 -27.26 -1.27
CA CYS A 245 -17.56 -27.50 -2.16
C CYS A 245 -17.53 -26.51 -3.33
N PRO A 246 -16.35 -26.31 -3.95
CA PRO A 246 -16.21 -25.51 -5.17
C PRO A 246 -17.12 -26.01 -6.31
N SER A 247 -17.47 -25.11 -7.24
CA SER A 247 -18.28 -25.47 -8.42
C SER A 247 -17.65 -26.63 -9.19
N GLY A 248 -18.43 -27.68 -9.47
CA GLY A 248 -17.97 -28.89 -10.15
C GLY A 248 -17.37 -29.95 -9.21
N TYR A 249 -17.33 -29.70 -7.90
CA TYR A 249 -16.92 -30.66 -6.89
C TYR A 249 -18.12 -31.13 -6.07
N CYS A 250 -18.15 -32.42 -5.79
CA CYS A 250 -19.11 -33.03 -4.91
C CYS A 250 -18.64 -33.05 -3.45
N CYS A 251 -19.58 -32.86 -2.54
CA CYS A 251 -19.40 -33.19 -1.12
C CYS A 251 -19.80 -34.64 -0.85
N SER A 252 -18.84 -35.50 -0.52
CA SER A 252 -19.08 -36.91 -0.14
C SER A 252 -19.86 -37.01 1.16
N GLU A 253 -20.47 -38.16 1.44
CA GLU A 253 -21.12 -38.46 2.71
C GLU A 253 -20.19 -38.30 3.94
N TYR A 254 -18.89 -38.54 3.76
CA TYR A 254 -17.86 -38.34 4.78
C TYR A 254 -17.51 -36.86 5.03
N GLY A 255 -18.19 -35.96 4.32
CA GLY A 255 -18.02 -34.52 4.44
C GLY A 255 -16.72 -34.05 3.82
N TYR A 256 -16.34 -34.58 2.65
CA TYR A 256 -15.18 -34.11 1.88
C TYR A 256 -15.48 -33.77 0.42
N CYS A 257 -14.80 -32.78 -0.13
CA CYS A 257 -14.92 -32.31 -1.50
C CYS A 257 -14.04 -33.13 -2.45
N GLY A 258 -14.64 -33.64 -3.53
CA GLY A 258 -13.94 -34.38 -4.58
C GLY A 258 -14.69 -34.38 -5.90
N LYS A 259 -14.02 -34.79 -6.97
CA LYS A 259 -14.54 -34.75 -8.36
C LYS A 259 -14.39 -36.08 -9.11
N THR A 260 -13.92 -37.13 -8.43
CA THR A 260 -13.77 -38.46 -9.02
C THR A 260 -15.10 -39.21 -8.98
N ASP A 261 -15.19 -40.32 -9.70
CA ASP A 261 -16.36 -41.20 -9.71
C ASP A 261 -16.77 -41.63 -8.29
N ASP A 262 -15.82 -41.84 -7.39
CA ASP A 262 -16.08 -42.18 -5.99
C ASP A 262 -16.84 -41.08 -5.22
N TYR A 263 -16.80 -39.83 -5.68
CA TYR A 263 -17.57 -38.73 -5.12
C TYR A 263 -18.85 -38.48 -5.92
N CYS A 264 -18.73 -38.40 -7.24
CA CYS A 264 -19.83 -37.99 -8.12
C CYS A 264 -20.86 -39.08 -8.37
N LYS A 265 -20.47 -40.37 -8.34
CA LYS A 265 -21.38 -41.51 -8.65
C LYS A 265 -21.90 -42.24 -7.42
N LYS A 266 -21.27 -42.10 -6.25
CA LYS A 266 -21.61 -42.87 -5.03
C LYS A 266 -22.48 -42.13 -4.00
N GLY A 267 -22.68 -40.82 -4.14
CA GLY A 267 -23.56 -40.09 -3.25
C GLY A 267 -23.05 -38.70 -2.96
N CYS A 268 -23.63 -37.72 -3.66
CA CYS A 268 -23.29 -36.33 -3.45
C CYS A 268 -24.29 -35.62 -2.55
N GLN A 269 -23.80 -34.99 -1.48
CA GLN A 269 -24.60 -34.10 -0.67
C GLN A 269 -24.91 -32.83 -1.49
N LYS A 270 -26.02 -32.83 -2.24
CA LYS A 270 -26.41 -31.75 -3.19
C LYS A 270 -26.49 -30.35 -2.55
N ASN A 271 -26.78 -30.30 -1.25
CA ASN A 271 -26.79 -29.05 -0.48
C ASN A 271 -25.39 -28.47 -0.25
N TYR A 272 -24.34 -29.28 -0.42
CA TYR A 272 -22.96 -28.92 -0.11
C TYR A 272 -21.98 -29.20 -1.26
N GLY A 273 -22.43 -29.67 -2.44
CA GLY A 273 -21.57 -29.83 -3.62
C GLY A 273 -22.35 -30.36 -4.82
N LEU A 274 -21.87 -30.09 -6.03
CA LEU A 274 -22.48 -30.50 -7.29
C LEU A 274 -21.36 -30.82 -8.29
N CYS A 275 -21.32 -32.07 -8.78
CA CYS A 275 -20.48 -32.42 -9.93
C CYS A 275 -21.07 -31.80 -11.20
N LYS A 276 -20.18 -31.34 -12.08
CA LYS A 276 -20.52 -30.96 -13.45
C LYS A 276 -20.34 -32.14 -14.39
#